data_AF-A0A2A5JGT2-F1
#
_entry.id   AF-A0A2A5JGT2-F1
#
_cell.length_a   1.000
_cell.length_b   1.000
_cell.length_c   1.000
_cell.angle_alpha   90.00
_cell.angle_beta   90.00
_cell.angle_gamma   90.00
#
_symmetry.space_group_name_H-M   'P 1'
#
loop_
_entity.id
_entity.type
_entity.pdbx_description
1 polymer ?
#
loop_
_entity_poly.entity_id
_entity_poly.type
_entity_poly.pdbx_seq_one_letter_code
_entity_poly.pdbx_strand_id
1 'polypeptide(L)'
;MTMTSPNNVQRKTVQPFGGVSPSRMRQAISQAEQAALLACVTIETVTGHAELEQVFGLFEKVWQPESGNPPVHRDMMKALAHSGNYVAGAFRGGDLIGGSVAFFEEPQHRSLHSHITGILPNVQNGHIGLALKLFQRAWALERGILHVRWTFDPLVARNAYFNVSKLGAFPIQYLPRFYAPMNDSLNGGADSDRLLIDWEIGSSKVADVVAGSGEVPTPESLGASELLSVSEAGLPVLKSTKNRFVTVATPNDVYTLRKSDPTAANDWRLAVRETLGGVLAENGVVLAVTRTGKYVLDRAPGTQAGRTTAEVTS
;
A
#
# COMPACT_ATOMS: atom_id res chain seq x y z
N MET A 1 44.91 -13.26 10.70
CA MET A 1 44.31 -12.25 9.80
C MET A 1 42.80 -12.43 9.84
N THR A 2 42.13 -11.67 10.69
CA THR A 2 40.69 -11.71 10.93
C THR A 2 40.01 -10.70 10.03
N MET A 3 39.08 -11.17 9.19
CA MET A 3 38.26 -10.33 8.33
C MET A 3 37.24 -9.56 9.19
N THR A 4 37.30 -8.23 9.11
CA THR A 4 36.33 -7.31 9.70
C THR A 4 35.13 -7.15 8.76
N SER A 5 33.93 -7.46 9.26
CA SER A 5 32.66 -7.16 8.60
C SER A 5 32.48 -5.66 8.36
N PRO A 6 32.14 -5.20 7.14
CA PRO A 6 31.74 -3.83 6.90
C PRO A 6 30.20 -3.76 6.87
N ASN A 7 29.58 -3.42 7.99
CA ASN A 7 28.22 -2.86 8.05
C ASN A 7 27.92 -2.40 9.48
N ASN A 8 28.45 -1.24 9.85
CA ASN A 8 28.10 -0.55 11.09
C ASN A 8 27.33 0.72 10.71
N VAL A 9 26.03 0.57 10.47
CA VAL A 9 25.11 1.71 10.43
C VAL A 9 25.06 2.27 11.84
N GLN A 10 25.47 3.52 12.04
CA GLN A 10 25.17 4.25 13.27
C GLN A 10 23.66 4.54 13.33
N ARG A 11 22.85 3.53 13.67
CA ARG A 11 21.47 3.74 14.10
C ARG A 11 21.54 4.42 15.47
N LYS A 12 21.16 5.69 15.57
CA LYS A 12 20.94 6.31 16.89
C LYS A 12 19.91 5.46 17.62
N THR A 13 20.28 4.91 18.77
CA THR A 13 19.41 4.10 19.62
C THR A 13 18.23 4.97 20.08
N VAL A 14 17.09 4.84 19.41
CA VAL A 14 15.82 5.43 19.87
C VAL A 14 15.25 4.47 20.90
N GLN A 15 14.98 4.96 22.12
CA GLN A 15 14.30 4.14 23.12
C GLN A 15 12.89 3.80 22.59
N PRO A 16 12.43 2.54 22.69
CA PRO A 16 11.10 2.18 22.23
C PRO A 16 10.06 2.94 23.05
N PHE A 17 9.29 3.82 22.39
CA PHE A 17 8.04 4.30 22.97
C PHE A 17 7.07 3.10 23.01
N GLY A 18 6.45 2.88 24.18
CA GLY A 18 5.76 1.64 24.53
C GLY A 18 4.73 1.16 23.52
N GLY A 19 4.73 -0.15 23.22
CA GLY A 19 3.70 -0.81 22.42
C GLY A 19 4.20 -1.99 21.57
N VAL A 20 5.47 -1.99 21.15
CA VAL A 20 6.06 -3.05 20.31
C VAL A 20 7.02 -3.91 21.13
N SER A 21 6.84 -5.23 21.11
CA SER A 21 7.80 -6.13 21.77
C SER A 21 9.15 -6.12 21.04
N PRO A 22 10.29 -6.23 21.76
CA PRO A 22 11.61 -6.33 21.12
C PRO A 22 11.72 -7.49 20.12
N SER A 23 10.99 -8.58 20.34
CA SER A 23 10.93 -9.71 19.40
C SER A 23 10.27 -9.34 18.07
N ARG A 24 9.15 -8.61 18.08
CA ARG A 24 8.46 -8.16 16.86
C ARG A 24 9.32 -7.17 16.07
N MET A 25 10.02 -6.27 16.76
CA MET A 25 10.94 -5.33 16.12
C MET A 25 12.10 -6.05 15.41
N ARG A 26 12.74 -7.02 16.08
CA ARG A 26 13.80 -7.83 15.45
C ARG A 26 13.28 -8.64 14.26
N GLN A 27 12.08 -9.20 14.36
CA GLN A 27 11.44 -9.91 13.25
C GLN A 27 11.23 -8.97 12.05
N ALA A 28 10.73 -7.76 12.27
CA ALA A 28 10.50 -6.79 11.20
C ALA A 28 11.79 -6.37 10.50
N ILE A 29 12.86 -6.15 11.27
CA ILE A 29 14.20 -5.84 10.73
C ILE A 29 14.70 -7.00 9.86
N SER A 30 14.64 -8.24 10.37
CA SER A 30 15.07 -9.43 9.62
C SER A 30 14.28 -9.61 8.32
N GLN A 31 12.95 -9.41 8.36
CA GLN A 31 12.09 -9.47 7.17
C GLN A 31 12.45 -8.39 6.13
N ALA A 32 12.77 -7.17 6.58
CA ALA A 32 13.20 -6.09 5.70
C ALA A 32 14.56 -6.42 5.02
N GLU A 33 15.52 -6.92 5.79
CA GLU A 33 16.85 -7.30 5.30
C GLU A 33 16.78 -8.46 4.29
N GLN A 34 15.98 -9.49 4.59
CA GLN A 34 15.75 -10.61 3.67
C GLN A 34 15.10 -10.15 2.36
N ALA A 35 14.08 -9.28 2.45
CA ALA A 35 13.41 -8.76 1.26
C ALA A 35 14.34 -7.88 0.40
N ALA A 36 15.18 -7.06 1.02
CA ALA A 36 16.19 -6.26 0.33
C ALA A 36 17.23 -7.15 -0.38
N LEU A 37 17.70 -8.22 0.28
CA LEU A 37 18.60 -9.21 -0.31
C LEU A 37 17.96 -9.91 -1.52
N LEU A 38 16.72 -10.41 -1.39
CA LEU A 38 16.00 -11.06 -2.48
C LEU A 38 15.78 -10.13 -3.67
N ALA A 39 15.49 -8.85 -3.41
CA ALA A 39 15.33 -7.83 -4.43
C ALA A 39 16.68 -7.32 -5.00
N CYS A 40 17.82 -7.77 -4.46
CA CYS A 40 19.16 -7.29 -4.81
C CYS A 40 19.24 -5.76 -4.75
N VAL A 41 18.82 -5.19 -3.61
CA VAL A 41 18.88 -3.75 -3.33
C VAL A 41 19.40 -3.48 -1.92
N THR A 42 19.99 -2.31 -1.74
CA THR A 42 20.20 -1.68 -0.43
C THR A 42 19.09 -0.65 -0.23
N ILE A 43 18.48 -0.61 0.96
CA ILE A 43 17.45 0.39 1.28
C ILE A 43 17.90 1.18 2.50
N GLU A 44 17.83 2.50 2.39
CA GLU A 44 18.24 3.41 3.43
C GLU A 44 17.40 4.69 3.44
N THR A 45 17.39 5.39 4.58
CA THR A 45 16.79 6.71 4.68
C THR A 45 17.68 7.75 4.01
N VAL A 46 17.10 8.62 3.19
CA VAL A 46 17.84 9.66 2.44
C VAL A 46 17.65 11.03 3.08
N THR A 47 18.75 11.77 3.20
CA THR A 47 18.74 13.13 3.81
C THR A 47 19.63 14.13 3.05
N GLY A 48 20.57 13.65 2.24
CA GLY A 48 21.49 14.46 1.45
C GLY A 48 20.82 15.03 0.20
N HIS A 49 21.33 16.17 -0.28
CA HIS A 49 20.71 16.88 -1.40
C HIS A 49 20.80 16.08 -2.70
N ALA A 50 21.91 15.37 -2.94
CA ALA A 50 22.13 14.58 -4.15
C ALA A 50 21.16 13.39 -4.24
N GLU A 51 20.94 12.69 -3.13
CA GLU A 51 19.99 11.56 -3.08
C GLU A 51 18.55 12.05 -3.20
N LEU A 52 18.21 13.18 -2.58
CA LEU A 52 16.87 13.78 -2.71
C LEU A 52 16.57 14.23 -4.15
N GLU A 53 17.57 14.72 -4.89
CA GLU A 53 17.46 14.99 -6.33
C GLU A 53 17.16 13.71 -7.11
N GLN A 54 17.84 12.60 -6.79
CA GLN A 54 17.57 11.33 -7.44
C GLN A 54 16.16 10.83 -7.15
N VAL A 55 15.66 10.96 -5.91
CA VAL A 55 14.29 10.56 -5.55
C VAL A 55 13.26 11.39 -6.31
N PHE A 56 13.50 12.69 -6.45
CA PHE A 56 12.64 13.57 -7.25
C PHE A 56 12.60 13.13 -8.72
N GLY A 57 13.75 12.99 -9.36
CA GLY A 57 13.82 12.54 -10.76
C GLY A 57 13.25 11.13 -10.97
N LEU A 58 13.34 10.26 -9.96
CA LEU A 58 12.68 8.95 -9.97
C LEU A 58 11.16 9.10 -10.01
N PHE A 59 10.57 9.94 -9.15
CA PHE A 59 9.12 10.15 -9.13
C PHE A 59 8.61 10.81 -10.41
N GLU A 60 9.36 11.74 -10.99
CA GLU A 60 9.03 12.29 -12.32
C GLU A 60 8.97 11.21 -13.40
N LYS A 61 9.93 10.26 -13.41
CA LYS A 61 9.92 9.14 -14.37
C LYS A 61 8.76 8.17 -14.14
N VAL A 62 8.34 7.97 -12.89
CA VAL A 62 7.28 7.00 -12.55
C VAL A 62 5.90 7.56 -12.84
N TRP A 63 5.60 8.79 -12.43
CA TRP A 63 4.27 9.38 -12.62
C TRP A 63 4.13 10.15 -13.92
N GLN A 64 5.22 10.70 -14.46
CA GLN A 64 5.21 11.58 -15.64
C GLN A 64 4.13 12.66 -15.50
N PRO A 65 4.23 13.51 -14.45
CA PRO A 65 3.23 14.54 -14.17
C PRO A 65 3.25 15.63 -15.25
N GLU A 66 2.23 16.48 -15.26
CA GLU A 66 2.27 17.76 -15.97
C GLU A 66 3.46 18.63 -15.52
N SER A 67 4.01 19.40 -16.45
CA SER A 67 5.14 20.29 -16.19
C SER A 67 4.83 21.24 -15.04
N GLY A 68 5.73 21.29 -14.05
CA GLY A 68 5.61 22.17 -12.88
C GLY A 68 4.74 21.62 -11.74
N ASN A 69 4.19 20.41 -11.85
CA ASN A 69 3.36 19.80 -10.80
C ASN A 69 3.90 18.43 -10.36
N PRO A 70 5.11 18.35 -9.75
CA PRO A 70 5.69 17.08 -9.34
C PRO A 70 4.90 16.45 -8.18
N PRO A 71 4.84 15.11 -8.07
CA PRO A 71 4.15 14.44 -6.97
C PRO A 71 4.64 14.87 -5.59
N VAL A 72 5.95 15.09 -5.44
CA VAL A 72 6.57 15.62 -4.21
C VAL A 72 7.77 16.48 -4.60
N HIS A 73 7.84 17.72 -4.08
CA HIS A 73 8.99 18.59 -4.28
C HIS A 73 10.20 18.18 -3.44
N ARG A 74 11.42 18.41 -3.97
CA ARG A 74 12.68 18.15 -3.26
C ARG A 74 12.79 18.88 -1.92
N ASP A 75 12.43 20.16 -1.91
CA ASP A 75 12.54 21.00 -0.70
C ASP A 75 11.58 20.52 0.39
N MET A 76 10.41 20.00 -0.01
CA MET A 76 9.49 19.32 0.89
C MET A 76 10.12 18.03 1.45
N MET A 77 10.70 17.19 0.61
CA MET A 77 11.39 15.98 1.10
C MET A 77 12.55 16.33 2.04
N LYS A 78 13.28 17.42 1.77
CA LYS A 78 14.34 17.91 2.65
C LYS A 78 13.79 18.34 4.01
N ALA A 79 12.68 19.08 4.03
CA ALA A 79 12.01 19.49 5.26
C ALA A 79 11.46 18.29 6.05
N LEU A 80 10.86 17.32 5.37
CA LEU A 80 10.39 16.06 5.97
C LEU A 80 11.55 15.27 6.60
N ALA A 81 12.62 15.03 5.85
CA ALA A 81 13.80 14.33 6.36
C ALA A 81 14.43 15.07 7.57
N HIS A 82 14.52 16.39 7.50
CA HIS A 82 15.05 17.22 8.59
C HIS A 82 14.19 17.17 9.86
N SER A 83 12.87 17.14 9.71
CA SER A 83 11.91 17.06 10.82
C SER A 83 11.71 15.64 11.37
N GLY A 84 12.51 14.66 10.91
CA GLY A 84 12.48 13.29 11.40
C GLY A 84 11.41 12.40 10.75
N ASN A 85 10.80 12.85 9.66
CA ASN A 85 9.88 12.05 8.85
C ASN A 85 10.63 11.05 7.95
N TYR A 86 9.87 10.24 7.23
CA TYR A 86 10.41 9.13 6.45
C TYR A 86 10.62 9.52 4.99
N VAL A 87 11.87 9.47 4.55
CA VAL A 87 12.25 9.53 3.14
C VAL A 87 13.28 8.42 2.94
N ALA A 88 13.04 7.50 2.00
CA ALA A 88 13.92 6.36 1.77
C ALA A 88 14.12 6.08 0.28
N GLY A 89 15.30 5.55 -0.04
CA GLY A 89 15.69 5.12 -1.38
C GLY A 89 16.06 3.64 -1.41
N ALA A 90 15.74 2.97 -2.52
CA ALA A 90 16.22 1.62 -2.84
C ALA A 90 17.26 1.72 -3.95
N PHE A 91 18.46 1.22 -3.68
CA PHE A 91 19.64 1.35 -4.51
C PHE A 91 20.11 -0.01 -5.02
N ARG A 92 20.55 -0.07 -6.28
CA ARG A 92 21.21 -1.25 -6.86
C ARG A 92 22.46 -0.81 -7.60
N GLY A 93 23.62 -1.29 -7.17
CA GLY A 93 24.89 -0.90 -7.78
C GLY A 93 25.19 0.61 -7.67
N GLY A 94 24.60 1.30 -6.69
CA GLY A 94 24.70 2.75 -6.51
C GLY A 94 23.58 3.55 -7.17
N ASP A 95 22.81 2.96 -8.09
CA ASP A 95 21.71 3.63 -8.77
C ASP A 95 20.43 3.57 -7.93
N LEU A 96 19.76 4.72 -7.75
CA LEU A 96 18.43 4.78 -7.15
C LEU A 96 17.38 4.24 -8.11
N ILE A 97 16.72 3.15 -7.71
CA ILE A 97 15.71 2.46 -8.53
C ILE A 97 14.31 2.40 -7.92
N GLY A 98 14.18 2.77 -6.65
CA GLY A 98 12.91 2.97 -5.97
C GLY A 98 13.00 4.03 -4.88
N GLY A 99 11.87 4.64 -4.53
CA GLY A 99 11.81 5.67 -3.50
C GLY A 99 10.49 5.64 -2.75
N SER A 100 10.49 6.10 -1.51
CA SER A 100 9.29 6.22 -0.69
C SER A 100 9.35 7.41 0.26
N VAL A 101 8.23 8.12 0.40
CA VAL A 101 8.07 9.27 1.31
C VAL A 101 6.85 9.04 2.19
N ALA A 102 6.99 9.34 3.47
CA ALA A 102 5.92 9.22 4.45
C ALA A 102 6.13 10.22 5.60
N PHE A 103 5.05 10.60 6.26
CA PHE A 103 5.08 11.58 7.35
C PHE A 103 4.14 11.19 8.48
N PHE A 104 4.39 11.69 9.69
CA PHE A 104 3.57 11.38 10.86
C PHE A 104 2.15 11.93 10.70
N GLU A 105 1.16 11.14 11.11
CA GLU A 105 -0.22 11.59 11.30
C GLU A 105 -0.42 12.03 12.76
N GLU A 106 -1.43 12.88 13.00
CA GLU A 106 -1.85 13.28 14.34
C GLU A 106 -2.70 12.18 15.02
N PRO A 107 -2.55 11.93 16.33
CA PRO A 107 -1.47 12.43 17.20
C PRO A 107 -0.14 11.77 16.83
N GLN A 108 0.90 12.61 16.77
CA GLN A 108 2.28 12.20 16.52
C GLN A 108 2.61 10.99 17.40
N HIS A 109 3.27 9.98 16.84
CA HIS A 109 3.60 8.67 17.44
C HIS A 109 2.58 7.53 17.30
N ARG A 110 1.36 7.74 16.81
CA ARG A 110 0.41 6.61 16.64
C ARG A 110 0.37 6.03 15.24
N SER A 111 0.54 6.85 14.21
CA SER A 111 0.40 6.43 12.81
C SER A 111 1.35 7.18 11.87
N LEU A 112 1.61 6.57 10.71
CA LEU A 112 2.40 7.14 9.62
C LEU A 112 1.56 7.19 8.34
N HIS A 113 1.46 8.34 7.70
CA HIS A 113 0.90 8.48 6.37
C HIS A 113 1.96 8.10 5.32
N SER A 114 1.78 6.98 4.63
CA SER A 114 2.67 6.58 3.53
C SER A 114 2.28 7.27 2.23
N HIS A 115 2.72 8.52 2.07
CA HIS A 115 2.35 9.40 0.98
C HIS A 115 2.57 8.82 -0.43
N ILE A 116 3.79 8.37 -0.73
CA ILE A 116 4.15 7.91 -2.07
C ILE A 116 5.23 6.84 -2.02
N THR A 117 5.12 5.84 -2.89
CA THR A 117 6.14 4.80 -3.10
C THR A 117 6.21 4.47 -4.58
N GLY A 118 7.38 4.67 -5.20
CA GLY A 118 7.59 4.51 -6.65
C GLY A 118 8.78 3.63 -6.96
N ILE A 119 8.73 2.92 -8.09
CA ILE A 119 9.80 2.06 -8.60
C ILE A 119 9.91 2.33 -10.10
N LEU A 120 11.13 2.48 -10.60
CA LEU A 120 11.37 2.73 -12.02
C LEU A 120 10.73 1.63 -12.89
N PRO A 121 10.06 1.98 -14.01
CA PRO A 121 9.30 1.05 -14.83
C PRO A 121 10.08 -0.19 -15.30
N ASN A 122 11.35 -0.02 -15.67
CA ASN A 122 12.22 -1.06 -16.23
C ASN A 122 12.69 -2.12 -15.23
N VAL A 123 12.46 -1.93 -13.92
CA VAL A 123 12.86 -2.86 -12.86
C VAL A 123 11.71 -3.24 -11.94
N GLN A 124 10.47 -2.96 -12.37
CA GLN A 124 9.27 -3.44 -11.68
C GLN A 124 9.26 -4.98 -11.66
N ASN A 125 8.48 -5.56 -10.73
CA ASN A 125 8.38 -7.01 -10.49
C ASN A 125 9.59 -7.70 -9.86
N GLY A 126 10.66 -6.97 -9.51
CA GLY A 126 11.83 -7.50 -8.79
C GLY A 126 11.72 -7.49 -7.26
N HIS A 127 10.51 -7.61 -6.69
CA HIS A 127 10.24 -7.53 -5.23
C HIS A 127 10.64 -6.23 -4.51
N ILE A 128 11.13 -5.21 -5.23
CA ILE A 128 11.61 -3.93 -4.66
C ILE A 128 10.52 -3.22 -3.84
N GLY A 129 9.27 -3.24 -4.30
CA GLY A 129 8.15 -2.60 -3.58
C GLY A 129 7.87 -3.26 -2.23
N LEU A 130 7.99 -4.59 -2.16
CA LEU A 130 7.88 -5.32 -0.90
C LEU A 130 9.04 -4.95 0.02
N ALA A 131 10.27 -4.91 -0.50
CA ALA A 131 11.45 -4.53 0.27
C ALA A 131 11.34 -3.10 0.84
N LEU A 132 10.90 -2.13 0.04
CA LEU A 132 10.63 -0.76 0.48
C LEU A 132 9.59 -0.70 1.61
N LYS A 133 8.47 -1.42 1.47
CA LYS A 133 7.41 -1.44 2.48
C LYS A 133 7.84 -2.15 3.76
N LEU A 134 8.59 -3.24 3.68
CA LEU A 134 9.12 -3.91 4.86
C LEU A 134 10.18 -3.08 5.57
N PHE A 135 11.01 -2.34 4.84
CA PHE A 135 11.90 -1.34 5.43
C PHE A 135 11.12 -0.21 6.12
N GLN A 136 10.05 0.30 5.50
CA GLN A 136 9.14 1.29 6.12
C GLN A 136 8.54 0.75 7.42
N ARG A 137 8.09 -0.52 7.43
CA ARG A 137 7.59 -1.20 8.63
C ARG A 137 8.64 -1.30 9.74
N ALA A 138 9.85 -1.75 9.43
CA ALA A 138 10.93 -1.84 10.41
C ALA A 138 11.27 -0.47 11.00
N TRP A 139 11.43 0.55 10.14
CA TRP A 139 11.71 1.93 10.54
C TRP A 139 10.61 2.51 11.45
N ALA A 140 9.35 2.22 11.15
CA ALA A 140 8.18 2.69 11.88
C ALA A 140 8.08 2.02 13.27
N LEU A 141 8.25 0.69 13.34
CA LEU A 141 8.22 -0.06 14.60
C LEU A 141 9.36 0.34 15.56
N GLU A 142 10.56 0.65 15.04
CA GLU A 142 11.66 1.20 15.83
C GLU A 142 11.31 2.54 16.51
N ARG A 143 10.28 3.23 16.03
CA ARG A 143 9.79 4.54 16.52
C ARG A 143 8.47 4.43 17.29
N GLY A 144 8.03 3.22 17.61
CA GLY A 144 6.77 2.99 18.34
C GLY A 144 5.51 3.17 17.49
N ILE A 145 5.63 3.32 16.18
CA ILE A 145 4.48 3.47 15.27
C ILE A 145 3.89 2.09 15.00
N LEU A 146 2.57 1.96 15.17
CA LEU A 146 1.86 0.68 14.99
C LEU A 146 1.01 0.62 13.72
N HIS A 147 0.71 1.78 13.12
CA HIS A 147 -0.17 1.92 11.96
C HIS A 147 0.52 2.69 10.85
N VAL A 148 0.39 2.21 9.61
CA VAL A 148 0.80 2.93 8.41
C VAL A 148 -0.41 3.00 7.48
N ARG A 149 -0.83 4.21 7.11
CA ARG A 149 -2.04 4.43 6.30
C ARG A 149 -1.70 5.10 4.99
N TRP A 150 -2.43 4.74 3.95
CA TRP A 150 -2.36 5.40 2.66
C TRP A 150 -3.61 5.09 1.85
N THR A 151 -3.78 5.81 0.75
CA THR A 151 -4.82 5.51 -0.23
C THR A 151 -4.23 4.88 -1.48
N PHE A 152 -5.02 4.09 -2.19
CA PHE A 152 -4.67 3.63 -3.52
C PHE A 152 -5.90 3.58 -4.44
N ASP A 153 -5.68 3.47 -5.74
CA ASP A 153 -6.74 3.31 -6.73
C ASP A 153 -7.37 1.90 -6.67
N PRO A 154 -8.67 1.75 -6.34
CA PRO A 154 -9.31 0.45 -6.22
C PRO A 154 -9.39 -0.32 -7.55
N LEU A 155 -9.23 0.33 -8.70
CA LEU A 155 -9.23 -0.33 -10.00
C LEU A 155 -7.88 -0.94 -10.38
N VAL A 156 -6.79 -0.57 -9.68
CA VAL A 156 -5.46 -1.11 -9.96
C VAL A 156 -5.30 -2.45 -9.25
N ALA A 157 -5.78 -3.52 -9.90
CA ALA A 157 -5.82 -4.90 -9.41
C ALA A 157 -4.51 -5.37 -8.75
N ARG A 158 -3.37 -5.14 -9.42
CA ARG A 158 -2.04 -5.51 -8.90
C ARG A 158 -1.70 -4.83 -7.58
N ASN A 159 -2.11 -3.57 -7.43
CA ASN A 159 -1.85 -2.78 -6.23
C ASN A 159 -2.82 -3.19 -5.11
N ALA A 160 -4.07 -3.50 -5.44
CA ALA A 160 -5.03 -4.09 -4.52
C ALA A 160 -4.51 -5.42 -3.93
N TYR A 161 -4.05 -6.33 -4.79
CA TYR A 161 -3.45 -7.60 -4.38
C TYR A 161 -2.22 -7.39 -3.49
N PHE A 162 -1.33 -6.48 -3.88
CA PHE A 162 -0.13 -6.17 -3.12
C PHE A 162 -0.47 -5.62 -1.72
N ASN A 163 -1.32 -4.60 -1.65
CA ASN A 163 -1.66 -3.95 -0.38
C ASN A 163 -2.41 -4.89 0.57
N VAL A 164 -3.44 -5.59 0.08
CA VAL A 164 -4.28 -6.43 0.95
C VAL A 164 -3.66 -7.79 1.20
N SER A 165 -3.30 -8.52 0.14
CA SER A 165 -2.95 -9.94 0.26
C SER A 165 -1.44 -10.18 0.45
N LYS A 166 -0.57 -9.24 0.06
CA LYS A 166 0.89 -9.38 0.25
C LYS A 166 1.42 -8.63 1.47
N LEU A 167 0.83 -7.49 1.81
CA LEU A 167 1.20 -6.74 3.02
C LEU A 167 0.29 -7.05 4.22
N GLY A 168 -0.95 -7.49 3.98
CA GLY A 168 -1.93 -7.70 5.05
C GLY A 168 -2.61 -6.41 5.50
N ALA A 169 -2.54 -5.34 4.71
CA ALA A 169 -3.24 -4.09 5.03
C ALA A 169 -4.75 -4.24 4.84
N PHE A 170 -5.51 -3.49 5.62
CA PHE A 170 -6.95 -3.60 5.70
C PHE A 170 -7.63 -2.36 5.08
N PRO A 171 -8.46 -2.52 4.04
CA PRO A 171 -9.34 -1.46 3.55
C PRO A 171 -10.34 -1.00 4.60
N ILE A 172 -10.27 0.30 4.92
CA ILE A 172 -11.12 0.93 5.93
C ILE A 172 -12.30 1.65 5.26
N GLN A 173 -12.02 2.38 4.19
CA GLN A 173 -12.98 3.32 3.63
C GLN A 173 -12.78 3.51 2.14
N TYR A 174 -13.90 3.54 1.40
CA TYR A 174 -13.93 3.99 0.02
C TYR A 174 -14.16 5.51 -0.02
N LEU A 175 -13.30 6.24 -0.72
CA LEU A 175 -13.29 7.69 -0.82
C LEU A 175 -13.53 8.09 -2.27
N PRO A 176 -14.78 8.44 -2.66
CA PRO A 176 -15.08 8.89 -4.01
C PRO A 176 -14.43 10.24 -4.30
N ARG A 177 -13.81 10.40 -5.48
CA ARG A 177 -13.24 11.68 -5.96
C ARG A 177 -12.34 12.37 -4.92
N PHE A 178 -11.47 11.59 -4.27
CA PHE A 178 -10.74 12.04 -3.09
C PHE A 178 -9.76 13.18 -3.40
N TYR A 179 -9.06 13.11 -4.52
CA TYR A 179 -8.25 14.18 -5.09
C TYR A 179 -9.00 14.88 -6.23
N ALA A 180 -8.59 16.11 -6.55
CA ALA A 180 -8.95 16.74 -7.82
C ALA A 180 -8.52 15.84 -9.01
N PRO A 181 -9.07 16.03 -10.22
CA PRO A 181 -8.64 15.30 -11.42
C PRO A 181 -7.11 15.26 -11.52
N MET A 182 -6.55 14.05 -11.61
CA MET A 182 -5.11 13.83 -11.60
C MET A 182 -4.61 13.62 -13.02
N ASN A 183 -4.03 14.68 -13.59
CA ASN A 183 -3.53 14.68 -14.97
C ASN A 183 -2.10 14.12 -15.08
N ASP A 184 -1.87 12.93 -14.54
CA ASP A 184 -0.63 12.19 -14.75
C ASP A 184 -0.86 10.97 -15.65
N SER A 185 0.23 10.38 -16.15
CA SER A 185 0.17 9.27 -17.10
C SER A 185 -0.53 8.00 -16.57
N LEU A 186 -0.67 7.86 -15.25
CA LEU A 186 -1.25 6.71 -14.58
C LEU A 186 -2.76 6.91 -14.32
N ASN A 187 -3.19 8.13 -14.03
CA ASN A 187 -4.56 8.45 -13.66
C ASN A 187 -5.40 8.97 -14.86
N GLY A 188 -4.77 9.56 -15.87
CA GLY A 188 -5.42 9.96 -17.13
C GLY A 188 -6.52 11.02 -16.96
N GLY A 189 -6.43 11.87 -15.94
CA GLY A 189 -7.37 12.99 -15.70
C GLY A 189 -8.75 12.60 -15.19
N ALA A 190 -8.97 11.31 -14.86
CA ALA A 190 -10.26 10.83 -14.37
C ALA A 190 -10.48 11.11 -12.87
N ASP A 191 -11.73 10.95 -12.42
CA ASP A 191 -12.10 10.93 -11.00
C ASP A 191 -11.16 10.03 -10.18
N SER A 192 -10.69 10.54 -9.05
CA SER A 192 -9.69 9.86 -8.22
C SER A 192 -10.35 9.14 -7.02
N ASP A 193 -11.15 8.12 -7.33
CA ASP A 193 -11.62 7.23 -6.28
C ASP A 193 -10.43 6.55 -5.60
N ARG A 194 -10.47 6.53 -4.27
CA ARG A 194 -9.38 6.04 -3.43
C ARG A 194 -9.91 5.07 -2.39
N LEU A 195 -9.19 3.98 -2.18
CA LEU A 195 -9.41 3.08 -1.07
C LEU A 195 -8.40 3.39 0.02
N LEU A 196 -8.87 3.94 1.15
CA LEU A 196 -8.05 4.15 2.34
C LEU A 196 -7.81 2.81 3.03
N ILE A 197 -6.55 2.52 3.34
CA ILE A 197 -6.16 1.30 4.04
C ILE A 197 -5.38 1.62 5.32
N ASP A 198 -5.51 0.74 6.30
CA ASP A 198 -4.66 0.68 7.48
C ASP A 198 -3.76 -0.55 7.44
N TRP A 199 -2.48 -0.34 7.59
CA TRP A 199 -1.51 -1.41 7.79
C TRP A 199 -1.09 -1.42 9.25
N GLU A 200 -1.75 -2.27 10.04
CA GLU A 200 -1.44 -2.51 11.46
C GLU A 200 -0.14 -3.32 11.58
N ILE A 201 0.99 -2.66 11.32
CA ILE A 201 2.33 -3.23 11.21
C ILE A 201 2.82 -3.93 12.48
N GLY A 202 2.23 -3.60 13.64
CA GLY A 202 2.50 -4.23 14.92
C GLY A 202 1.78 -5.56 15.16
N SER A 203 0.76 -5.90 14.36
CA SER A 203 -0.10 -7.08 14.58
C SER A 203 0.58 -8.41 14.23
N SER A 204 0.13 -9.50 14.85
CA SER A 204 0.53 -10.86 14.46
C SER A 204 0.06 -11.20 13.05
N LYS A 205 -1.16 -10.79 12.66
CA LYS A 205 -1.72 -11.00 11.33
C LYS A 205 -0.78 -10.49 10.23
N VAL A 206 -0.28 -9.26 10.35
CA VAL A 206 0.68 -8.71 9.37
C VAL A 206 1.99 -9.49 9.38
N ALA A 207 2.49 -9.88 10.55
CA ALA A 207 3.71 -10.68 10.65
C ALA A 207 3.58 -12.03 9.92
N ASP A 208 2.44 -12.72 10.06
CA ASP A 208 2.15 -14.01 9.44
C ASP A 208 1.97 -13.89 7.92
N VAL A 209 1.25 -12.86 7.45
CA VAL A 209 1.07 -12.60 6.01
C VAL A 209 2.42 -12.31 5.34
N VAL A 210 3.25 -11.46 5.96
CA VAL A 210 4.59 -11.14 5.45
C VAL A 210 5.52 -12.36 5.46
N ALA A 211 5.39 -13.23 6.46
CA ALA A 211 6.14 -14.49 6.54
C ALA A 211 5.64 -15.56 5.54
N GLY A 212 4.50 -15.33 4.88
CA GLY A 212 3.87 -16.29 3.97
C GLY A 212 3.17 -17.45 4.67
N SER A 213 2.95 -17.36 5.99
CA SER A 213 2.24 -18.37 6.78
C SER A 213 0.77 -18.00 7.05
N GLY A 214 0.33 -16.81 6.64
CA GLY A 214 -1.06 -16.38 6.79
C GLY A 214 -2.00 -17.11 5.82
N GLU A 215 -3.11 -17.65 6.34
CA GLU A 215 -4.21 -18.15 5.52
C GLU A 215 -4.95 -16.99 4.86
N VAL A 216 -5.08 -17.03 3.54
CA VAL A 216 -5.86 -16.05 2.76
C VAL A 216 -7.11 -16.78 2.26
N PRO A 217 -8.31 -16.36 2.69
CA PRO A 217 -9.54 -17.02 2.25
C PRO A 217 -9.74 -16.86 0.74
N THR A 218 -10.18 -17.94 0.10
CA THR A 218 -10.53 -17.96 -1.32
C THR A 218 -12.04 -17.77 -1.50
N PRO A 219 -12.49 -17.19 -2.62
CA PRO A 219 -13.92 -17.14 -2.94
C PRO A 219 -14.60 -18.50 -2.80
N GLU A 220 -13.95 -19.57 -3.26
CA GLU A 220 -14.46 -20.94 -3.27
C GLU A 220 -14.60 -21.48 -1.84
N SER A 221 -13.58 -21.30 -0.99
CA SER A 221 -13.63 -21.73 0.42
C SER A 221 -14.74 -21.06 1.24
N LEU A 222 -15.20 -19.87 0.81
CA LEU A 222 -16.25 -19.11 1.47
C LEU A 222 -17.63 -19.31 0.81
N GLY A 223 -17.72 -20.01 -0.32
CA GLY A 223 -18.94 -20.05 -1.13
C GLY A 223 -19.39 -18.66 -1.61
N ALA A 224 -18.43 -17.79 -1.92
CA ALA A 224 -18.70 -16.41 -2.29
C ALA A 224 -19.40 -16.31 -3.65
N SER A 225 -20.38 -15.40 -3.77
CA SER A 225 -21.01 -15.08 -5.05
C SER A 225 -20.42 -13.84 -5.69
N GLU A 226 -20.50 -13.72 -7.01
CA GLU A 226 -20.13 -12.48 -7.68
C GLU A 226 -21.17 -11.40 -7.39
N LEU A 227 -20.70 -10.24 -6.92
CA LEU A 227 -21.47 -8.99 -6.86
C LEU A 227 -21.13 -8.09 -8.05
N LEU A 228 -19.86 -8.13 -8.48
CA LEU A 228 -19.38 -7.54 -9.72
C LEU A 228 -18.48 -8.53 -10.45
N SER A 229 -18.75 -8.73 -11.74
CA SER A 229 -18.02 -9.65 -12.62
C SER A 229 -17.52 -8.94 -13.89
N VAL A 230 -16.72 -9.64 -14.69
CA VAL A 230 -16.18 -9.15 -15.98
C VAL A 230 -16.91 -9.87 -17.11
N SER A 231 -17.46 -9.15 -18.09
CA SER A 231 -18.04 -9.76 -19.29
C SER A 231 -16.97 -10.27 -20.27
N GLU A 232 -17.37 -11.02 -21.29
CA GLU A 232 -16.46 -11.41 -22.39
C GLU A 232 -15.84 -10.20 -23.10
N ALA A 233 -16.55 -9.06 -23.13
CA ALA A 233 -16.08 -7.80 -23.69
C ALA A 233 -15.17 -7.01 -22.73
N GLY A 234 -14.87 -7.52 -21.53
CA GLY A 234 -14.04 -6.84 -20.54
C GLY A 234 -14.74 -5.71 -19.77
N LEU A 235 -16.06 -5.66 -19.82
CA LEU A 235 -16.89 -4.63 -19.17
C LEU A 235 -17.43 -5.10 -17.80
N PRO A 236 -17.71 -4.18 -16.87
CA PRO A 236 -18.28 -4.53 -15.57
C PRO A 236 -19.72 -5.05 -15.73
N VAL A 237 -20.04 -6.15 -15.04
CA VAL A 237 -21.40 -6.69 -14.98
C VAL A 237 -21.82 -6.85 -13.52
N LEU A 238 -22.77 -6.02 -13.10
CA LEU A 238 -23.42 -6.11 -11.80
C LEU A 238 -24.24 -7.39 -11.69
N LYS A 239 -24.18 -8.02 -10.51
CA LYS A 239 -24.90 -9.24 -10.19
C LYS A 239 -25.72 -9.03 -8.93
N SER A 240 -26.90 -9.63 -8.86
CA SER A 240 -27.72 -9.61 -7.65
C SER A 240 -27.50 -10.89 -6.85
N THR A 241 -27.15 -10.75 -5.57
CA THR A 241 -26.98 -11.88 -4.65
C THR A 241 -27.28 -11.49 -3.22
N LYS A 242 -27.82 -12.44 -2.45
CA LYS A 242 -28.06 -12.32 -1.00
C LYS A 242 -26.99 -13.01 -0.15
N ASN A 243 -25.96 -13.60 -0.77
CA ASN A 243 -24.91 -14.33 -0.05
C ASN A 243 -24.03 -13.42 0.83
N ARG A 244 -23.74 -13.81 2.07
CA ARG A 244 -22.88 -13.02 2.96
C ARG A 244 -21.52 -12.70 2.34
N PHE A 245 -20.86 -13.72 1.80
CA PHE A 245 -19.56 -13.56 1.14
C PHE A 245 -19.76 -13.26 -0.34
N VAL A 246 -19.09 -12.22 -0.82
CA VAL A 246 -19.19 -11.77 -2.20
C VAL A 246 -17.84 -11.43 -2.79
N THR A 247 -17.78 -11.36 -4.12
CA THR A 247 -16.60 -10.86 -4.84
C THR A 247 -16.93 -9.65 -5.70
N VAL A 248 -15.97 -8.72 -5.78
CA VAL A 248 -16.02 -7.56 -6.66
C VAL A 248 -14.80 -7.60 -7.57
N ALA A 249 -15.02 -7.82 -8.87
CA ALA A 249 -13.96 -7.81 -9.86
C ALA A 249 -13.42 -6.39 -10.12
N THR A 250 -12.22 -6.33 -10.70
CA THR A 250 -11.59 -5.11 -11.23
C THR A 250 -11.23 -5.34 -12.70
N PRO A 251 -10.99 -4.27 -13.50
CA PRO A 251 -10.46 -4.45 -14.84
C PRO A 251 -9.06 -5.08 -14.80
N ASN A 252 -8.74 -5.91 -15.80
CA ASN A 252 -7.43 -6.58 -15.89
C ASN A 252 -6.25 -5.58 -15.93
N ASP A 253 -6.40 -4.52 -16.71
CA ASP A 253 -5.43 -3.43 -16.82
C ASP A 253 -6.14 -2.07 -16.99
N VAL A 254 -6.38 -1.40 -15.86
CA VAL A 254 -7.02 -0.08 -15.86
C VAL A 254 -6.16 0.99 -16.57
N TYR A 255 -4.83 0.84 -16.61
CA TYR A 255 -3.95 1.84 -17.22
C TYR A 255 -4.11 1.85 -18.74
N THR A 256 -4.14 0.67 -19.35
CA THR A 256 -4.41 0.52 -20.79
C THR A 256 -5.86 0.95 -21.08
N LEU A 257 -6.81 0.52 -20.26
CA LEU A 257 -8.23 0.83 -20.45
C LEU A 257 -8.50 2.34 -20.46
N ARG A 258 -7.87 3.11 -19.56
CA ARG A 258 -7.97 4.59 -19.52
C ARG A 258 -7.56 5.27 -20.83
N LYS A 259 -6.65 4.65 -21.59
CA LYS A 259 -6.15 5.18 -22.86
C LYS A 259 -6.99 4.72 -24.04
N SER A 260 -7.36 3.44 -24.05
CA SER A 260 -8.05 2.83 -25.19
C SER A 260 -9.57 3.05 -25.17
N ASP A 261 -10.19 3.06 -23.99
CA ASP A 261 -11.63 3.23 -23.80
C ASP A 261 -11.94 3.94 -22.46
N PRO A 262 -11.86 5.28 -22.44
CA PRO A 262 -12.14 6.08 -21.25
C PRO A 262 -13.55 5.89 -20.69
N THR A 263 -14.53 5.60 -21.55
CA THR A 263 -15.92 5.34 -21.15
C THR A 263 -15.99 4.05 -20.35
N ALA A 264 -15.43 2.95 -20.86
CA ALA A 264 -15.37 1.69 -20.12
C ALA A 264 -14.58 1.82 -18.80
N ALA A 265 -13.50 2.62 -18.78
CA ALA A 265 -12.77 2.90 -17.54
C ALA A 265 -13.64 3.65 -16.51
N ASN A 266 -14.53 4.54 -16.96
CA ASN A 266 -15.49 5.21 -16.11
C ASN A 266 -16.60 4.27 -15.61
N ASP A 267 -17.13 3.40 -16.48
CA ASP A 267 -18.14 2.41 -16.10
C ASP A 267 -17.60 1.47 -15.01
N TRP A 268 -16.36 1.01 -15.14
CA TRP A 268 -15.67 0.23 -14.10
C TRP A 268 -15.59 0.99 -12.78
N ARG A 269 -15.25 2.28 -12.81
CA ARG A 269 -15.17 3.12 -11.60
C ARG A 269 -16.52 3.21 -10.91
N LEU A 270 -17.59 3.50 -11.66
CA LEU A 270 -18.93 3.62 -11.09
C LEU A 270 -19.41 2.29 -10.50
N ALA A 271 -19.19 1.18 -11.21
CA ALA A 271 -19.58 -0.15 -10.74
C ALA A 271 -18.82 -0.58 -9.47
N VAL A 272 -17.51 -0.30 -9.39
CA VAL A 272 -16.70 -0.58 -8.18
C VAL A 272 -17.10 0.35 -7.04
N ARG A 273 -17.37 1.63 -7.31
CA ARG A 273 -17.87 2.58 -6.30
C ARG A 273 -19.20 2.12 -5.70
N GLU A 274 -20.14 1.70 -6.53
CA GLU A 274 -21.43 1.18 -6.09
C GLU A 274 -21.29 -0.09 -5.26
N THR A 275 -20.47 -1.04 -5.73
CA THR A 275 -20.35 -2.37 -5.09
C THR A 275 -19.37 -2.39 -3.92
N LEU A 276 -18.07 -2.22 -4.15
CA LEU A 276 -17.04 -2.21 -3.11
C LEU A 276 -17.30 -1.07 -2.10
N GLY A 277 -17.61 0.13 -2.60
CA GLY A 277 -17.93 1.27 -1.75
C GLY A 277 -19.21 1.05 -0.94
N GLY A 278 -20.27 0.51 -1.56
CA GLY A 278 -21.52 0.17 -0.87
C GLY A 278 -21.32 -0.84 0.26
N VAL A 279 -20.59 -1.93 0.01
CA VAL A 279 -20.30 -2.94 1.04
C VAL A 279 -19.52 -2.34 2.22
N LEU A 280 -18.50 -1.51 1.97
CA LEU A 280 -17.73 -0.86 3.03
C LEU A 280 -18.57 0.17 3.82
N ALA A 281 -19.46 0.89 3.16
CA ALA A 281 -20.37 1.84 3.81
C ALA A 281 -21.37 1.15 4.76
N GLU A 282 -21.71 -0.11 4.48
CA GLU A 282 -22.57 -0.95 5.32
C GLU A 282 -21.79 -1.75 6.39
N ASN A 283 -20.55 -1.35 6.70
CA ASN A 283 -19.63 -2.03 7.64
C ASN A 283 -19.18 -3.43 7.20
N GLY A 284 -19.35 -3.78 5.92
CA GLY A 284 -18.70 -4.93 5.32
C GLY A 284 -17.18 -4.73 5.27
N VAL A 285 -16.45 -5.84 5.09
CA VAL A 285 -14.99 -5.84 5.16
C VAL A 285 -14.37 -6.57 3.98
N VAL A 286 -13.21 -6.10 3.54
CA VAL A 286 -12.39 -6.83 2.57
C VAL A 286 -11.53 -7.86 3.33
N LEU A 287 -11.69 -9.12 2.98
CA LEU A 287 -10.93 -10.23 3.56
C LEU A 287 -9.63 -10.48 2.82
N ALA A 288 -9.67 -10.37 1.49
CA ALA A 288 -8.55 -10.66 0.61
C ALA A 288 -8.76 -9.99 -0.76
N VAL A 289 -7.70 -9.97 -1.56
CA VAL A 289 -7.77 -9.74 -3.00
C VAL A 289 -7.13 -10.95 -3.69
N THR A 290 -7.81 -11.52 -4.69
CA THR A 290 -7.27 -12.65 -5.46
C THR A 290 -6.14 -12.20 -6.37
N ARG A 291 -5.29 -13.13 -6.82
CA ARG A 291 -4.26 -12.84 -7.84
C ARG A 291 -4.85 -12.34 -9.16
N THR A 292 -6.10 -12.69 -9.45
CA THR A 292 -6.87 -12.26 -10.62
C THR A 292 -7.55 -10.91 -10.42
N GLY A 293 -7.35 -10.23 -9.28
CA GLY A 293 -7.87 -8.88 -9.07
C GLY A 293 -9.31 -8.81 -8.56
N LYS A 294 -9.85 -9.88 -7.95
CA LYS A 294 -11.16 -9.82 -7.29
C LYS A 294 -11.00 -9.50 -5.82
N TYR A 295 -11.68 -8.47 -5.33
CA TYR A 295 -11.87 -8.27 -3.90
C TYR A 295 -12.80 -9.37 -3.36
N VAL A 296 -12.44 -9.97 -2.23
CA VAL A 296 -13.26 -10.94 -1.50
C VAL A 296 -13.76 -10.24 -0.25
N LEU A 297 -15.08 -10.17 -0.08
CA LEU A 297 -15.73 -9.38 0.96
C LEU A 297 -16.64 -10.22 1.84
N ASP A 298 -16.72 -9.81 3.10
CA ASP A 298 -17.76 -10.23 4.04
C ASP A 298 -18.69 -9.04 4.32
N ARG A 299 -19.96 -9.17 3.95
CA ARG A 299 -20.97 -8.11 4.16
C ARG A 299 -21.47 -8.00 5.60
N ALA A 300 -21.17 -8.96 6.47
CA ALA A 300 -21.70 -9.02 7.83
C ALA A 300 -20.69 -9.59 8.85
N PRO A 301 -19.51 -8.97 9.01
CA PRO A 301 -18.41 -9.49 9.84
C PRO A 301 -18.78 -9.69 11.32
N GLY A 302 -19.81 -9.01 11.82
CA GLY A 302 -20.24 -9.04 13.23
C GLY A 302 -21.40 -9.99 13.57
N THR A 303 -21.94 -10.76 12.62
CA THR A 303 -23.08 -11.67 12.91
C THR A 303 -22.68 -13.05 13.44
N GLN A 304 -21.39 -13.30 13.68
CA GLN A 304 -20.93 -14.34 14.61
C GLN A 304 -19.83 -13.82 15.53
N ALA A 305 -20.13 -13.85 16.84
CA ALA A 305 -19.27 -13.68 18.01
C ALA A 305 -18.37 -12.41 18.13
N GLY A 306 -18.90 -11.42 18.85
CA GLY A 306 -18.18 -10.58 19.82
C GLY A 306 -16.81 -10.03 19.42
N ARG A 307 -16.79 -8.83 18.83
CA ARG A 307 -15.67 -7.90 18.98
C ARG A 307 -16.20 -6.55 19.43
N THR A 308 -15.91 -6.25 20.70
CA THR A 308 -16.10 -4.95 21.32
C THR A 308 -15.24 -3.94 20.57
N THR A 309 -15.88 -2.99 19.88
CA THR A 309 -15.24 -1.74 19.49
C THR A 309 -14.87 -1.01 20.79
N ALA A 310 -13.58 -0.97 21.12
CA ALA A 310 -13.09 -0.03 22.10
C ALA A 310 -13.21 1.36 21.46
N GLU A 311 -14.25 2.10 21.86
CA GLU A 311 -14.34 3.54 21.64
C GLU A 311 -13.08 4.19 22.22
N VAL A 312 -12.31 4.83 21.34
CA VAL A 312 -11.33 5.82 21.78
C VAL A 312 -12.14 7.09 21.99
N THR A 313 -12.61 7.30 23.22
CA THR A 313 -13.05 8.61 23.66
C THR A 313 -11.85 9.55 23.78
N SER A 314 -12.09 10.78 23.33
CA SER A 314 -11.27 12.01 23.29
C SER A 314 -10.21 12.17 24.37
#